data_AF-A0A7V3I3Y5-F1
#
_entry.id   AF-A0A7V3I3Y5-F1
#
_cell.length_a   1.000
_cell.length_b   1.000
_cell.length_c   1.000
_cell.angle_alpha   90.00
_cell.angle_beta   90.00
_cell.angle_gamma   90.00
#
_symmetry.space_group_name_H-M   'P 1'
#
loop_
_entity.id
_entity.type
_entity.pdbx_description
1 polymer ?
#
loop_
_entity_poly.entity_id
_entity_poly.type
_entity_poly.pdbx_seq_one_letter_code
_entity_poly.pdbx_strand_id
1 'polypeptide(L)'
;MVTMKIKQFFFEPDKVLRKAKNAKKAILSRAGARLRQWARRSIRPRKPGVYSRPGSPPYSHVESQHRALNRKRKKAGAAPVSLGFQGIRHILYGYDPSRDTVIVGPISNGRTSKPATRTLEFGGTVNVMVRKRSSRGRRSERVRRSAKIAPRPYMRPAMHAIAPSLPKMWQGAIRG
;
A
#
# COMPACT_ATOMS: atom_id res chain seq x y z
N MET A 1 -27.88 -22.55 48.06
CA MET A 1 -27.16 -21.85 46.97
C MET A 1 -26.92 -22.89 45.87
N VAL A 2 -27.74 -22.91 44.83
CA VAL A 2 -27.71 -23.97 43.81
C VAL A 2 -26.57 -23.67 42.83
N THR A 3 -25.48 -24.40 42.94
CA THR A 3 -24.46 -24.50 41.88
C THR A 3 -25.08 -25.23 40.70
N MET A 4 -25.55 -24.50 39.69
CA MET A 4 -25.76 -25.09 38.37
C MET A 4 -24.38 -25.51 37.83
N LYS A 5 -23.95 -26.75 38.12
CA LYS A 5 -23.03 -27.46 37.24
C LYS A 5 -23.83 -27.70 35.96
N ILE A 6 -23.76 -26.75 35.04
CA ILE A 6 -24.32 -26.89 33.71
C ILE A 6 -23.61 -28.09 33.11
N LYS A 7 -24.27 -29.25 33.15
CA LYS A 7 -23.80 -30.49 32.57
C LYS A 7 -23.40 -30.16 31.13
N GLN A 8 -22.11 -30.27 30.83
CA GLN A 8 -21.55 -30.46 29.49
C GLN A 8 -22.41 -29.81 28.40
N PHE A 9 -22.33 -28.49 28.24
CA PHE A 9 -22.93 -27.86 27.06
C PHE A 9 -22.47 -28.64 25.82
N PHE A 10 -23.42 -29.06 24.98
CA PHE A 10 -23.26 -29.68 23.67
C PHE A 10 -22.32 -28.91 22.70
N PHE A 11 -21.89 -27.72 23.11
CA PHE A 11 -21.02 -26.81 22.37
C PHE A 11 -19.62 -26.84 22.98
N GLU A 12 -18.62 -27.14 22.16
CA GLU A 12 -17.22 -26.98 22.55
C GLU A 12 -16.80 -25.50 22.39
N PRO A 13 -16.76 -24.71 23.49
CA PRO A 13 -16.58 -23.25 23.40
C PRO A 13 -15.23 -22.90 22.76
N ASP A 14 -14.17 -23.66 23.06
CA ASP A 14 -12.85 -23.44 22.48
C ASP A 14 -12.83 -23.64 20.96
N LYS A 15 -13.54 -24.67 20.46
CA LYS A 15 -13.67 -24.89 19.01
C LYS A 15 -14.42 -23.76 18.34
N VAL A 16 -15.51 -23.27 18.96
CA VAL A 16 -16.31 -22.14 18.44
C VAL A 16 -15.48 -20.86 18.42
N LEU A 17 -14.81 -20.51 19.53
CA LEU A 17 -13.94 -19.34 19.62
C LEU A 17 -12.79 -19.39 18.62
N ARG A 18 -12.18 -20.57 18.44
CA ARG A 18 -11.12 -20.76 17.43
C ARG A 18 -11.65 -20.56 16.01
N LYS A 19 -12.82 -21.10 15.67
CA LYS A 19 -13.47 -20.87 14.37
C LYS A 19 -13.74 -19.36 14.16
N ALA A 20 -14.28 -18.67 15.15
CA ALA A 20 -14.55 -17.24 15.09
C ALA A 20 -13.26 -16.41 14.89
N LYS A 21 -12.19 -16.69 15.65
CA LYS A 21 -10.88 -16.04 15.52
C LYS A 21 -10.27 -16.26 14.14
N ASN A 22 -10.33 -17.49 13.62
CA ASN A 22 -9.82 -17.82 12.29
C ASN A 22 -10.61 -17.12 11.18
N ALA A 23 -11.95 -17.08 11.30
CA ALA A 23 -12.82 -16.36 10.38
C ALA A 23 -12.48 -14.86 10.38
N LYS A 24 -12.38 -14.24 11.56
CA LYS A 24 -12.00 -12.83 11.75
C LYS A 24 -10.66 -12.52 11.09
N LYS A 25 -9.61 -13.30 11.38
CA LYS A 25 -8.29 -13.15 10.76
C LYS A 25 -8.36 -13.24 9.23
N ALA A 26 -9.10 -14.21 8.71
CA ALA A 26 -9.25 -14.42 7.27
C ALA A 26 -9.96 -13.23 6.59
N ILE A 27 -11.06 -12.74 7.17
CA ILE A 27 -11.82 -11.60 6.64
C ILE A 27 -10.99 -10.33 6.68
N LEU A 28 -10.36 -10.01 7.81
CA LEU A 28 -9.54 -8.80 7.95
C LEU A 28 -8.33 -8.84 7.01
N SER A 29 -7.69 -10.00 6.86
CA SER A 29 -6.61 -10.18 5.88
C SER A 29 -7.10 -10.00 4.44
N ARG A 30 -8.29 -10.50 4.09
CA ARG A 30 -8.91 -10.29 2.77
C ARG A 30 -9.27 -8.83 2.52
N ALA A 31 -9.80 -8.14 3.54
CA ALA A 31 -10.09 -6.72 3.48
C ALA A 31 -8.82 -5.91 3.21
N GLY A 32 -7.74 -6.18 3.96
CA GLY A 32 -6.44 -5.54 3.74
C GLY A 32 -5.86 -5.83 2.37
N ALA A 33 -5.97 -7.08 1.90
CA ALA A 33 -5.53 -7.47 0.56
C ALA A 33 -6.27 -6.73 -0.55
N ARG A 34 -7.61 -6.57 -0.43
CA ARG A 34 -8.43 -5.82 -1.38
C ARG A 34 -8.13 -4.32 -1.32
N LEU A 35 -7.97 -3.73 -0.14
CA LEU A 35 -7.60 -2.32 -0.01
C LEU A 35 -6.27 -2.03 -0.70
N ARG A 36 -5.26 -2.88 -0.45
CA ARG A 36 -3.97 -2.83 -1.16
C ARG A 36 -4.17 -2.93 -2.67
N GLN A 37 -5.02 -3.84 -3.14
CA GLN A 37 -5.27 -4.02 -4.57
C GLN A 37 -5.89 -2.77 -5.20
N TRP A 38 -6.89 -2.17 -4.57
CA TRP A 38 -7.52 -0.92 -5.01
C TRP A 38 -6.50 0.23 -5.08
N ALA A 39 -5.70 0.41 -4.03
CA ALA A 39 -4.64 1.41 -4.02
C ALA A 39 -3.63 1.17 -5.17
N ARG A 40 -3.16 -0.07 -5.37
CA ARG A 40 -2.24 -0.43 -6.46
C ARG A 40 -2.83 -0.27 -7.86
N ARG A 41 -4.15 -0.39 -8.01
CA ARG A 41 -4.88 -0.17 -9.27
C ARG A 41 -5.01 1.32 -9.60
N SER A 42 -5.16 2.17 -8.60
CA SER A 42 -5.21 3.63 -8.77
C SER A 42 -3.86 4.19 -9.26
N ILE A 43 -2.74 3.60 -8.84
CA ILE A 43 -1.38 4.00 -9.21
C ILE A 43 -1.01 3.39 -10.58
N ARG A 44 -1.16 4.18 -11.64
CA ARG A 44 -0.82 3.75 -13.01
C ARG A 44 0.66 3.94 -13.33
N PRO A 45 1.29 3.02 -14.09
CA PRO A 45 2.67 3.21 -14.55
C PRO A 45 2.74 4.26 -15.66
N ARG A 46 3.70 5.19 -15.58
CA ARG A 46 4.01 6.18 -16.63
C ARG A 46 5.51 6.43 -16.72
N LYS A 47 5.96 6.89 -17.89
CA LYS A 47 7.36 7.25 -18.14
C LYS A 47 7.83 8.33 -17.13
N PRO A 48 9.10 8.29 -16.69
CA PRO A 48 9.68 9.37 -15.88
C PRO A 48 9.49 10.73 -16.56
N GLY A 49 9.19 11.76 -15.79
CA GLY A 49 8.93 13.12 -16.27
C GLY A 49 7.45 13.44 -16.53
N VAL A 50 6.55 12.45 -16.54
CA VAL A 50 5.10 12.66 -16.63
C VAL A 50 4.46 12.56 -15.24
N TYR A 51 3.95 13.67 -14.72
CA TYR A 51 3.38 13.71 -13.36
C TYR A 51 1.85 13.74 -13.37
N SER A 52 1.21 13.20 -12.33
CA SER A 52 -0.24 13.31 -12.17
C SER A 52 -0.66 14.69 -11.68
N ARG A 53 -1.87 15.10 -12.05
CA ARG A 53 -2.51 16.34 -11.58
C ARG A 53 -2.72 16.26 -10.06
N PRO A 54 -2.71 17.40 -9.34
CA PRO A 54 -3.13 17.45 -7.94
C PRO A 54 -4.50 16.80 -7.74
N GLY A 55 -4.69 16.13 -6.60
CA GLY A 55 -5.91 15.37 -6.28
C GLY A 55 -6.04 14.01 -6.97
N SER A 56 -5.32 13.77 -8.07
CA SER A 56 -5.29 12.47 -8.74
C SER A 56 -4.20 11.55 -8.14
N PRO A 57 -4.39 10.22 -8.16
CA PRO A 57 -3.37 9.27 -7.72
C PRO A 57 -2.02 9.47 -8.41
N PRO A 58 -0.88 9.20 -7.74
CA PRO A 58 0.43 9.34 -8.33
C PRO A 58 0.67 8.28 -9.41
N TYR A 59 1.57 8.59 -10.35
CA TYR A 59 2.07 7.59 -11.30
C TYR A 59 3.28 6.83 -10.75
N SER A 60 3.39 5.56 -11.13
CA SER A 60 4.57 4.75 -10.82
C SER A 60 5.57 4.80 -11.96
N HIS A 61 6.67 5.53 -11.74
CA HIS A 61 7.80 5.55 -12.68
C HIS A 61 8.66 4.29 -12.59
N VAL A 62 8.87 3.79 -11.37
CA VAL A 62 9.67 2.58 -11.10
C VAL A 62 9.06 1.37 -11.82
N GLU A 63 7.74 1.20 -11.76
CA GLU A 63 7.04 0.13 -12.47
C GLU A 63 7.15 0.29 -13.99
N SER A 64 7.08 1.52 -14.51
CA SER A 64 7.25 1.76 -15.95
C SER A 64 8.65 1.39 -16.43
N GLN A 65 9.68 1.72 -15.65
CA GLN A 65 11.07 1.36 -15.93
C GLN A 65 11.27 -0.16 -15.85
N HIS A 66 10.70 -0.80 -14.82
CA HIS A 66 10.74 -2.26 -14.66
C HIS A 66 10.15 -3.00 -15.85
N ARG A 67 8.97 -2.58 -16.31
CA ARG A 67 8.32 -3.15 -17.50
C ARG A 67 9.16 -2.95 -18.75
N ALA A 68 9.73 -1.78 -18.94
CA ALA A 68 10.60 -1.50 -20.09
C ALA A 68 11.86 -2.39 -20.07
N LEU A 69 12.48 -2.56 -18.90
CA LEU A 69 13.64 -3.45 -18.72
C LEU A 69 13.28 -4.90 -19.08
N ASN A 70 12.19 -5.44 -18.51
CA ASN A 70 11.79 -6.81 -18.76
C ASN A 70 11.37 -7.04 -20.23
N ARG A 71 10.80 -6.05 -20.91
CA ARG A 71 10.56 -6.12 -22.36
C ARG A 71 11.87 -6.21 -23.15
N LYS A 72 12.88 -5.39 -22.82
CA LYS A 72 14.20 -5.46 -23.46
C LYS A 72 14.88 -6.82 -23.23
N ARG A 73 14.83 -7.32 -21.99
CA ARG A 73 15.40 -8.64 -21.62
C ARG A 73 14.72 -9.76 -22.39
N LYS A 74 13.38 -9.77 -22.44
CA LYS A 74 12.61 -10.74 -23.24
C LYS A 74 13.03 -10.71 -24.72
N LYS A 75 13.19 -9.51 -25.30
CA LYS A 75 13.67 -9.36 -26.68
C LYS A 75 15.09 -9.93 -26.88
N ALA A 76 15.94 -9.85 -25.86
CA ALA A 76 17.30 -10.41 -25.87
C ALA A 76 17.37 -11.89 -25.41
N GLY A 77 16.23 -12.58 -25.26
CA GLY A 77 16.20 -13.99 -24.79
C GLY A 77 16.53 -14.19 -23.30
N ALA A 78 16.68 -13.11 -22.51
CA ALA A 78 17.03 -13.19 -21.10
C ALA A 78 15.79 -13.28 -20.20
N ALA A 79 15.90 -14.03 -19.10
CA ALA A 79 14.85 -14.15 -18.08
C ALA A 79 14.46 -12.80 -17.45
N PRO A 80 13.18 -12.58 -17.10
CA PRO A 80 12.73 -11.34 -16.47
C PRO A 80 13.29 -11.18 -15.06
N VAL A 81 13.52 -9.93 -14.65
CA VAL A 81 13.90 -9.61 -13.26
C VAL A 81 12.61 -9.43 -12.45
N SER A 82 12.49 -10.11 -11.31
CA SER A 82 11.34 -10.04 -10.41
C SER A 82 11.57 -9.17 -9.17
N LEU A 83 12.82 -9.04 -8.72
CA LEU A 83 13.21 -8.36 -7.48
C LEU A 83 13.81 -6.97 -7.73
N GLY A 84 13.86 -6.14 -6.67
CA GLY A 84 14.57 -4.86 -6.67
C GLY A 84 13.77 -3.61 -7.07
N PHE A 85 12.53 -3.76 -7.52
CA PHE A 85 11.69 -2.63 -7.95
C PHE A 85 10.70 -2.22 -6.86
N GLN A 86 11.20 -1.54 -5.84
CA GLN A 86 10.37 -0.96 -4.78
C GLN A 86 10.16 0.54 -5.06
N GLY A 87 8.89 0.93 -5.25
CA GLY A 87 8.50 2.32 -5.51
C GLY A 87 7.16 2.63 -4.84
N ILE A 88 6.46 3.70 -5.26
CA ILE A 88 5.20 4.14 -4.64
C ILE A 88 4.11 3.03 -4.64
N ARG A 89 4.22 2.08 -5.58
CA ARG A 89 3.31 0.94 -5.70
C ARG A 89 3.60 -0.20 -4.69
N HIS A 90 4.64 -0.06 -3.88
CA HIS A 90 5.02 -0.98 -2.81
C HIS A 90 4.15 -0.70 -1.57
N ILE A 91 2.98 -1.33 -1.55
CA ILE A 91 1.98 -1.22 -0.50
C ILE A 91 1.86 -2.60 0.16
N LEU A 92 2.00 -2.65 1.47
CA LEU A 92 1.87 -3.87 2.27
C LEU A 92 0.57 -3.86 3.08
N TYR A 93 0.20 -5.03 3.56
CA TYR A 93 -0.83 -5.18 4.57
C TYR A 93 -0.43 -6.27 5.57
N GLY A 94 -0.91 -6.15 6.80
CA GLY A 94 -0.70 -7.14 7.86
C GLY A 94 -1.85 -7.12 8.85
N TYR A 95 -2.29 -8.31 9.28
CA TYR A 95 -3.24 -8.45 10.38
C TYR A 95 -2.47 -8.47 11.70
N ASP A 96 -2.88 -7.61 12.63
CA ASP A 96 -2.37 -7.53 13.99
C ASP A 96 -3.28 -8.34 14.91
N PRO A 97 -2.84 -9.53 15.40
CA PRO A 97 -3.64 -10.37 16.28
C PRO A 97 -3.84 -9.77 17.67
N SER A 98 -2.97 -8.85 18.12
CA SER A 98 -3.07 -8.26 19.46
C SER A 98 -4.20 -7.23 19.54
N ARG A 99 -4.43 -6.49 18.44
CA ARG A 99 -5.45 -5.44 18.34
C ARG A 99 -6.65 -5.86 17.51
N ASP A 100 -6.60 -7.05 16.89
CA ASP A 100 -7.65 -7.53 16.01
C ASP A 100 -7.95 -6.59 14.84
N THR A 101 -6.89 -5.97 14.30
CA THR A 101 -6.97 -4.97 13.23
C THR A 101 -6.15 -5.38 12.00
N VAL A 102 -6.43 -4.76 10.86
CA VAL A 102 -5.59 -4.89 9.66
C VAL A 102 -4.96 -3.53 9.35
N ILE A 103 -3.64 -3.53 9.21
CA ILE A 103 -2.87 -2.36 8.82
C ILE A 103 -2.57 -2.47 7.34
N VAL A 104 -2.80 -1.41 6.58
CA VAL A 104 -2.48 -1.33 5.15
C VAL A 104 -1.77 -0.03 4.87
N GLY A 105 -0.62 -0.07 4.22
CA GLY A 105 0.14 1.15 4.00
C GLY A 105 1.25 1.02 2.97
N PRO A 106 1.61 2.14 2.32
CA PRO A 106 2.78 2.21 1.48
C PRO A 106 4.05 2.15 2.34
N ILE A 107 5.07 1.45 1.85
CA ILE A 107 6.39 1.46 2.48
C ILE A 107 7.40 2.12 1.54
N SER A 108 8.29 2.94 2.10
CA SER A 108 9.42 3.49 1.36
C SER A 108 10.64 2.61 1.53
N ASN A 109 11.45 2.52 0.50
CA ASN A 109 12.80 1.99 0.61
C ASN A 109 13.53 2.94 1.57
N GLY A 110 14.13 2.43 2.66
CA GLY A 110 14.70 3.20 3.77
C GLY A 110 15.85 4.18 3.42
N ARG A 111 16.07 4.47 2.14
CA ARG A 111 17.07 5.41 1.64
C ARG A 111 16.61 6.88 1.65
N THR A 112 15.35 7.18 1.98
CA THR A 112 14.81 8.56 2.00
C THR A 112 14.19 8.90 3.36
N SER A 113 14.67 9.98 3.99
CA SER A 113 14.24 10.45 5.33
C SER A 113 12.77 10.91 5.42
N LYS A 114 12.17 11.30 4.29
CA LYS A 114 10.73 11.54 4.17
C LYS A 114 10.17 10.61 3.10
N PRO A 115 9.34 9.62 3.46
CA PRO A 115 8.77 8.73 2.45
C PRO A 115 7.88 9.57 1.53
N ALA A 116 8.22 9.60 0.23
CA ALA A 116 7.45 10.32 -0.78
C ALA A 116 5.95 9.95 -0.72
N THR A 117 5.64 8.75 -0.26
CA THR A 117 4.29 8.20 -0.08
C THR A 117 3.42 9.03 0.87
N ARG A 118 3.93 9.45 2.05
CA ARG A 118 3.17 10.30 2.99
C ARG A 118 2.89 11.68 2.39
N THR A 119 3.90 12.26 1.75
CA THR A 119 3.78 13.56 1.10
C THR A 119 2.81 13.51 -0.08
N LEU A 120 2.75 12.39 -0.80
CA LEU A 120 1.79 12.20 -1.87
C LEU A 120 0.37 12.01 -1.32
N GLU A 121 0.17 11.31 -0.20
CA GLU A 121 -1.18 11.13 0.35
C GLU A 121 -1.76 12.43 0.92
N PHE A 122 -0.98 13.18 1.69
CA PHE A 122 -1.47 14.35 2.46
C PHE A 122 -1.03 15.71 1.90
N GLY A 123 -0.09 15.73 0.95
CA GLY A 123 0.59 16.95 0.56
C GLY A 123 1.63 17.39 1.60
N GLY A 124 2.20 18.57 1.38
CA GLY A 124 3.09 19.24 2.33
C GLY A 124 4.36 19.78 1.69
N THR A 125 5.24 20.30 2.53
CA THR A 125 6.49 20.91 2.11
C THR A 125 7.65 19.95 2.33
N VAL A 126 8.40 19.66 1.26
CA VAL A 126 9.58 18.80 1.31
C VAL A 126 10.78 19.49 0.70
N ASN A 127 11.95 19.20 1.26
CA ASN A 127 13.21 19.69 0.70
C ASN A 127 13.63 18.75 -0.44
N VAL A 128 13.68 19.29 -1.65
CA VAL A 128 14.07 18.58 -2.86
C VAL A 128 15.47 19.04 -3.26
N MET A 129 16.34 18.11 -3.67
CA MET A 129 17.60 18.48 -4.30
C MET A 129 17.35 18.87 -5.75
N VAL A 130 17.65 20.12 -6.09
CA VAL A 130 17.52 20.68 -7.44
C VAL A 130 18.91 21.01 -7.96
N ARG A 131 19.15 20.75 -9.24
CA ARG A 131 20.37 21.23 -9.91
C ARG A 131 20.23 22.70 -10.22
N LYS A 132 21.13 23.53 -9.67
CA LYS A 132 21.29 24.94 -10.01
C LYS A 132 22.37 25.04 -11.08
N ARG A 133 22.05 25.64 -12.23
CA ARG A 133 23.05 25.98 -13.26
C ARG A 133 23.85 27.20 -12.79
N SER A 134 25.18 27.13 -12.83
CA SER A 134 26.03 28.31 -12.61
C SER A 134 25.91 29.29 -13.78
N SER A 135 26.01 30.60 -13.53
CA SER A 135 25.96 31.63 -14.58
C SER A 135 27.05 31.46 -15.67
N ARG A 136 28.20 30.89 -15.34
CA ARG A 136 29.32 30.62 -16.28
C ARG A 136 29.26 29.25 -17.00
N GLY A 137 28.12 28.57 -17.01
CA GLY A 137 27.87 27.37 -17.82
C GLY A 137 28.65 26.08 -17.47
N ARG A 138 29.69 26.14 -16.64
CA ARG A 138 30.64 25.02 -16.45
C ARG A 138 30.36 24.10 -15.24
N ARG A 139 29.55 24.48 -14.24
CA ARG A 139 29.23 23.61 -13.09
C ARG A 139 27.74 23.63 -12.73
N SER A 140 27.18 22.45 -12.44
CA SER A 140 25.84 22.30 -11.85
C SER A 140 25.97 21.92 -10.39
N GLU A 141 25.56 22.81 -9.48
CA GLU A 141 25.55 22.55 -8.04
C GLU A 141 24.21 21.94 -7.64
N ARG A 142 24.20 20.95 -6.74
CA ARG A 142 22.95 20.42 -6.17
C ARG A 142 22.60 21.23 -4.93
N VAL A 143 21.54 22.04 -5.03
CA VAL A 143 21.07 22.88 -3.93
C VAL A 143 19.77 22.28 -3.38
N ARG A 144 19.61 22.29 -2.06
CA ARG A 144 18.34 21.94 -1.41
C ARG A 144 17.37 23.10 -1.58
N ARG A 145 16.18 22.84 -2.14
CA ARG A 145 15.09 23.81 -2.20
C ARG A 145 13.85 23.24 -1.56
N SER A 146 13.13 24.09 -0.85
CA SER A 146 11.80 23.79 -0.35
C SER A 146 10.82 23.75 -1.52
N ALA A 147 10.07 22.66 -1.67
CA ALA A 147 9.02 22.52 -2.67
C ALA A 147 7.69 22.20 -1.97
N LYS A 148 6.66 22.97 -2.29
CA LYS A 148 5.28 22.71 -1.85
C LYS A 148 4.67 21.67 -2.79
N ILE A 149 4.33 20.50 -2.24
CA ILE A 149 3.73 19.40 -2.99
C ILE A 149 2.24 19.33 -2.65
N ALA A 150 1.40 19.45 -3.68
CA ALA A 150 -0.03 19.23 -3.54
C ALA A 150 -0.36 17.73 -3.34
N PRO A 151 -1.42 17.42 -2.56
CA PRO A 151 -1.83 16.05 -2.31
C PRO A 151 -2.25 15.33 -3.59
N ARG A 152 -1.95 14.04 -3.65
CA ARG A 152 -2.24 13.05 -4.69
C ARG A 152 -2.71 11.78 -3.99
N PRO A 153 -3.87 11.82 -3.33
CA PRO A 153 -4.31 10.73 -2.47
C PRO A 153 -4.60 9.47 -3.29
N TYR A 154 -4.25 8.33 -2.72
CA TYR A 154 -4.45 7.02 -3.35
C TYR A 154 -4.85 5.94 -2.34
N MET A 155 -4.55 6.13 -1.05
CA MET A 155 -5.00 5.22 0.01
C MET A 155 -6.42 5.54 0.44
N ARG A 156 -6.72 6.82 0.73
CA ARG A 156 -8.07 7.26 1.14
C ARG A 156 -9.14 6.96 0.09
N PRO A 157 -8.96 7.30 -1.20
CA PRO A 157 -9.92 6.92 -2.24
C PRO A 157 -10.11 5.39 -2.34
N ALA A 158 -9.04 4.61 -2.14
CA ALA A 158 -9.15 3.16 -2.14
C ALA A 158 -9.97 2.62 -0.96
N MET A 159 -9.89 3.27 0.22
CA MET A 159 -10.72 2.93 1.37
C MET A 159 -12.21 3.24 1.11
N HIS A 160 -12.50 4.38 0.50
CA HIS A 160 -13.88 4.74 0.15
C HIS A 160 -14.47 3.75 -0.87
N ALA A 161 -13.68 3.32 -1.86
CA ALA A 161 -14.11 2.34 -2.85
C ALA A 161 -14.42 0.96 -2.25
N ILE A 162 -13.67 0.52 -1.23
CA ILE A 162 -13.89 -0.79 -0.60
C ILE A 162 -14.93 -0.76 0.51
N ALA A 163 -15.15 0.38 1.18
CA ALA A 163 -15.99 0.50 2.38
C ALA A 163 -17.36 -0.21 2.28
N PRO A 164 -18.13 -0.09 1.18
CA PRO A 164 -19.43 -0.76 1.06
C PRO A 164 -19.35 -2.29 1.00
N SER A 165 -18.19 -2.84 0.59
CA SER A 165 -17.98 -4.28 0.47
C SER A 165 -17.50 -4.93 1.76
N LEU A 166 -16.98 -4.15 2.73
CA LEU A 166 -16.40 -4.68 3.97
C LEU A 166 -17.42 -5.42 4.83
N PRO A 167 -18.64 -4.90 5.11
CA PRO A 167 -19.64 -5.63 5.88
C PRO A 167 -20.05 -6.94 5.20
N LYS A 168 -20.18 -6.93 3.88
CA LYS A 168 -20.55 -8.12 3.08
C LYS A 168 -19.54 -9.26 3.22
N MET A 169 -18.27 -8.98 3.53
CA MET A 169 -17.26 -10.03 3.74
C MET A 169 -17.49 -10.85 5.01
N TRP A 170 -18.25 -10.33 5.97
CA TRP A 170 -18.59 -11.02 7.21
C TRP A 170 -19.72 -12.03 7.05
N GLN A 171 -20.51 -11.90 5.98
CA GLN A 171 -21.62 -12.80 5.70
C GLN A 171 -21.12 -14.24 5.46
N GLY A 172 -21.62 -15.19 6.25
CA GLY A 172 -21.25 -16.61 6.15
C GLY A 172 -19.78 -16.91 6.47
N ALA A 173 -19.10 -16.01 7.18
CA ALA A 173 -17.68 -16.17 7.47
C ALA A 173 -17.38 -17.24 8.52
N ILE A 174 -18.32 -17.49 9.43
CA ILE A 174 -18.28 -18.63 10.35
C ILE A 174 -19.09 -19.75 9.70
N ARG A 175 -18.43 -20.82 9.29
CA ARG A 175 -19.08 -22.01 8.75
C ARG A 175 -19.13 -23.11 9.81
N GLY A 176 -20.31 -23.72 9.94
CA GLY A 176 -20.62 -24.85 10.82
C GLY A 176 -19.68 -26.02 10.61
#